data_AF-A0A3N0EFV4-F1
#
_entry.id   AF-A0A3N0EFV4-F1
#
_cell.length_a   1.000
_cell.length_b   1.000
_cell.length_c   1.000
_cell.angle_alpha   90.00
_cell.angle_beta   90.00
_cell.angle_gamma   90.00
#
_symmetry.space_group_name_H-M   'P 1'
#
loop_
_entity.id
_entity.type
_entity.pdbx_description
1 polymer ?
#
loop_
_entity_poly.entity_id
_entity_poly.type
_entity_poly.pdbx_seq_one_letter_code
_entity_poly.pdbx_strand_id
1 'polypeptide(L)'
;MTTPAYLDIHALQTLPYSNVNRDDLGLPKVVEYGGRERTRVSSQSWKRAVRHQVETRLGDPAVRTRRIITAVAERLTAHGWDADLAELAGRQVVAAAGKGIKLEQDKEGQPPSTSVLLYLPTPGLDELAELAASHENELRAIAGKKNPKPVLPSERVAAILRSRNATINLFGRMLAELPGADVDGAVQFAHAFTVHGTDVETDFFTAVDDIPSAGEDRGSGHMNVGQFSAGTFYRYANVNLATLVDNLDGDTASARELLTEFLAAFLATVPGGKQTATAAMTIPELVYVAVRGDRPISLAPAFEQPITSTHGYAAVARTELSDYARQLHTLWGEEDLHYSAHAGMEATDDKLPGLGQRRDSYPALRSEAVEAAFGAGQ
;
A
#
# COMPACT_ATOMS: atom_id res chain seq x y z
N MET A 1 -25.08 -4.11 22.10
CA MET A 1 -24.17 -4.28 20.96
C MET A 1 -24.29 -3.03 20.12
N THR A 2 -23.18 -2.33 19.95
CA THR A 2 -23.08 -1.15 19.07
C THR A 2 -23.20 -1.57 17.60
N THR A 3 -23.09 -0.65 16.65
CA THR A 3 -23.04 -1.00 15.22
C THR A 3 -21.59 -1.34 14.85
N PRO A 4 -21.33 -2.34 13.97
CA PRO A 4 -20.00 -2.56 13.42
C PRO A 4 -19.36 -1.26 12.91
N ALA A 5 -18.18 -0.92 13.44
CA ALA A 5 -17.49 0.34 13.14
C ALA A 5 -16.09 0.11 12.57
N TYR A 6 -15.41 -0.93 13.02
CA TYR A 6 -14.04 -1.26 12.65
C TYR A 6 -13.91 -2.73 12.27
N LEU A 7 -13.11 -3.01 11.24
CA LEU A 7 -12.60 -4.34 10.96
C LEU A 7 -11.10 -4.36 11.19
N ASP A 8 -10.65 -5.20 12.10
CA ASP A 8 -9.25 -5.47 12.40
C ASP A 8 -8.81 -6.75 11.68
N ILE A 9 -7.68 -6.69 10.97
CA ILE A 9 -7.03 -7.86 10.36
C ILE A 9 -5.60 -8.02 10.89
N HIS A 10 -5.35 -9.20 11.43
CA HIS A 10 -4.06 -9.63 11.96
C HIS A 10 -3.54 -10.80 11.13
N ALA A 11 -2.26 -10.82 10.84
CA ALA A 11 -1.64 -11.95 10.17
C ALA A 11 -0.25 -12.25 10.72
N LEU A 12 0.08 -13.54 10.79
CA LEU A 12 1.43 -14.03 10.99
C LEU A 12 1.92 -14.62 9.68
N GLN A 13 3.05 -14.13 9.18
CA GLN A 13 3.61 -14.57 7.90
C GLN A 13 5.12 -14.73 8.01
N THR A 14 5.61 -15.94 7.75
CA THR A 14 7.04 -16.19 7.65
C THR A 14 7.54 -15.83 6.25
N LEU A 15 8.60 -15.01 6.20
CA LEU A 15 9.35 -14.74 4.98
C LEU A 15 10.70 -15.47 5.07
N PRO A 16 11.10 -16.20 4.01
CA PRO A 16 12.41 -16.81 3.94
C PRO A 16 13.50 -15.72 3.81
N TYR A 17 14.75 -16.16 3.78
CA TYR A 17 15.93 -15.32 3.60
C TYR A 17 15.75 -14.32 2.44
N SER A 18 15.55 -13.04 2.78
CA SER A 18 15.16 -12.02 1.82
C SER A 18 15.37 -10.59 2.33
N ASN A 19 15.21 -9.62 1.43
CA ASN A 19 15.26 -8.19 1.74
C ASN A 19 14.14 -7.45 0.97
N VAL A 20 12.90 -7.76 1.39
CA VAL A 20 11.67 -7.23 0.77
C VAL A 20 11.53 -5.71 0.96
N ASN A 21 12.16 -5.14 1.98
CA ASN A 21 12.16 -3.71 2.23
C ASN A 21 13.46 -3.22 2.88
N ARG A 22 14.24 -2.44 2.11
CA ARG A 22 15.53 -1.86 2.51
C ARG A 22 15.51 -0.36 2.74
N ASP A 23 16.50 0.13 3.46
CA ASP A 23 16.83 1.55 3.58
C ASP A 23 17.64 2.07 2.37
N ASP A 24 18.16 3.29 2.49
CA ASP A 24 18.99 3.96 1.50
C ASP A 24 20.39 3.35 1.34
N LEU A 25 20.89 2.64 2.35
CA LEU A 25 22.16 1.91 2.31
C LEU A 25 22.00 0.46 1.84
N GLY A 26 20.77 0.01 1.63
CA GLY A 26 20.47 -1.33 1.16
C GLY A 26 20.25 -2.36 2.27
N LEU A 27 20.28 -1.95 3.54
CA LEU A 27 20.09 -2.82 4.69
C LEU A 27 18.60 -3.11 4.90
N PRO A 28 18.22 -4.33 5.33
CA PRO A 28 16.87 -4.59 5.82
C PRO A 28 16.50 -3.56 6.91
N LYS A 29 15.32 -2.97 6.82
CA LYS A 29 14.89 -2.03 7.86
C LYS A 29 14.69 -2.77 9.18
N VAL A 30 15.13 -2.16 10.28
CA VAL A 30 14.96 -2.73 11.64
C VAL A 30 14.18 -1.80 12.56
N VAL A 31 13.74 -2.35 13.70
CA VAL A 31 13.16 -1.64 14.85
C VAL A 31 13.62 -2.32 16.15
N GLU A 32 13.85 -1.54 17.18
CA GLU A 32 14.03 -2.06 18.54
C GLU A 32 12.65 -2.13 19.21
N TYR A 33 12.23 -3.33 19.62
CA TYR A 33 10.97 -3.54 20.34
C TYR A 33 11.12 -4.64 21.39
N GLY A 34 10.80 -4.31 22.65
CA GLY A 34 11.05 -5.18 23.80
C GLY A 34 12.52 -5.48 24.06
N GLY A 35 13.41 -4.51 23.77
CA GLY A 35 14.85 -4.64 23.98
C GLY A 35 15.59 -5.57 23.00
N ARG A 36 14.96 -5.91 21.86
CA ARG A 36 15.60 -6.67 20.77
C ARG A 36 15.39 -6.00 19.42
N GLU A 37 16.41 -6.07 18.58
CA GLU A 37 16.33 -5.68 17.18
C GLU A 37 15.49 -6.70 16.39
N ARG A 38 14.61 -6.16 15.54
CA ARG A 38 13.66 -6.92 14.73
C ARG A 38 13.64 -6.36 13.32
N THR A 39 13.74 -7.21 12.31
CA THR A 39 13.49 -6.81 10.93
C THR A 39 12.05 -6.33 10.82
N ARG A 40 11.85 -5.22 10.12
CA ARG A 40 10.54 -4.64 9.85
C ARG A 40 10.31 -4.41 8.37
N VAL A 41 9.05 -4.51 7.98
CA VAL A 41 8.58 -4.09 6.66
C VAL A 41 7.73 -2.83 6.85
N SER A 42 8.12 -1.76 6.19
CA SER A 42 7.45 -0.48 6.34
C SER A 42 6.02 -0.51 5.81
N SER A 43 5.11 0.17 6.51
CA SER A 43 3.68 0.20 6.16
C SER A 43 3.44 0.64 4.71
N GLN A 44 4.21 1.62 4.22
CA GLN A 44 4.13 2.09 2.84
C GLN A 44 4.54 1.03 1.80
N SER A 45 5.42 0.10 2.16
CA SER A 45 5.89 -0.95 1.24
C SER A 45 4.75 -1.94 0.95
N TRP A 46 4.06 -2.40 2.00
CA TRP A 46 2.87 -3.21 1.84
C TRP A 46 1.68 -2.43 1.31
N LYS A 47 1.41 -1.23 1.81
CA LYS A 47 0.32 -0.39 1.32
C LYS A 47 0.44 -0.16 -0.19
N ARG A 48 1.66 0.02 -0.72
CA ARG A 48 1.89 0.10 -2.17
C ARG A 48 1.53 -1.20 -2.90
N ALA A 49 1.97 -2.35 -2.39
CA ALA A 49 1.69 -3.66 -3.00
C ALA A 49 0.18 -3.97 -2.99
N VAL A 50 -0.47 -3.79 -1.84
CA VAL A 50 -1.92 -3.95 -1.66
C VAL A 50 -2.69 -3.02 -2.59
N ARG A 51 -2.33 -1.73 -2.63
CA ARG A 51 -2.98 -0.74 -3.49
C ARG A 51 -2.97 -1.16 -4.96
N HIS A 52 -1.81 -1.53 -5.50
CA HIS A 52 -1.72 -1.97 -6.88
C HIS A 52 -2.51 -3.25 -7.17
N GLN A 53 -2.55 -4.18 -6.21
CA GLN A 53 -3.36 -5.38 -6.34
C GLN A 53 -4.86 -5.08 -6.37
N VAL A 54 -5.34 -4.18 -5.50
CA VAL A 54 -6.74 -3.73 -5.50
C VAL A 54 -7.09 -3.03 -6.81
N GLU A 55 -6.26 -2.07 -7.24
CA GLU A 55 -6.40 -1.36 -8.53
C GLU A 55 -6.50 -2.34 -9.71
N THR A 56 -5.65 -3.36 -9.73
CA THR A 56 -5.63 -4.38 -10.80
C THR A 56 -6.90 -5.22 -10.82
N ARG A 57 -7.42 -5.59 -9.66
CA ARG A 57 -8.61 -6.46 -9.55
C ARG A 57 -9.90 -5.73 -9.88
N LEU A 58 -10.01 -4.47 -9.48
CA LEU A 58 -11.16 -3.62 -9.76
C LEU A 58 -11.10 -2.98 -11.16
N GLY A 59 -9.95 -3.03 -11.84
CA GLY A 59 -9.76 -2.32 -13.11
C GLY A 59 -9.78 -0.80 -12.97
N ASP A 60 -9.45 -0.28 -11.78
CA ASP A 60 -9.56 1.13 -11.40
C ASP A 60 -8.17 1.69 -10.96
N PRO A 61 -7.24 1.90 -11.91
CA PRO A 61 -5.87 2.29 -11.59
C PRO A 61 -5.75 3.76 -11.20
N ALA A 62 -5.00 4.05 -10.15
CA ALA A 62 -4.62 5.41 -9.76
C ALA A 62 -3.09 5.64 -9.82
N VAL A 63 -2.72 6.84 -10.24
CA VAL A 63 -1.34 7.25 -10.47
C VAL A 63 -0.89 8.26 -9.44
N ARG A 64 0.29 8.01 -8.84
CA ARG A 64 1.00 8.97 -7.99
C ARG A 64 2.17 9.53 -8.77
N THR A 65 2.13 10.80 -9.16
CA THR A 65 3.14 11.38 -10.05
C THR A 65 3.38 12.86 -9.79
N ARG A 66 4.64 13.28 -9.98
CA ARG A 66 5.01 14.70 -10.14
C ARG A 66 5.11 15.10 -11.61
N ARG A 67 5.05 14.12 -12.52
CA ARG A 67 5.28 14.30 -13.96
C ARG A 67 3.94 14.31 -14.72
N ILE A 68 2.95 15.02 -14.18
CA ILE A 68 1.64 15.15 -14.82
C ILE A 68 1.74 15.83 -16.19
N ILE A 69 2.69 16.76 -16.33
CA ILE A 69 2.98 17.47 -17.59
C ILE A 69 3.41 16.48 -18.66
N THR A 70 4.39 15.61 -18.34
CA THR A 70 4.84 14.55 -19.24
C THR A 70 3.70 13.60 -19.58
N ALA A 71 2.91 13.18 -18.58
CA ALA A 71 1.82 12.23 -18.80
C ALA A 71 0.69 12.78 -19.69
N VAL A 72 0.35 14.07 -19.58
CA VAL A 72 -0.62 14.75 -20.45
C VAL A 72 -0.02 14.98 -21.84
N ALA A 73 1.25 15.40 -21.91
CA ALA A 73 1.92 15.63 -23.19
C ALA A 73 2.03 14.34 -24.01
N GLU A 74 2.39 13.21 -23.40
CA GLU A 74 2.45 11.90 -24.06
C GLU A 74 1.11 11.51 -24.70
N ARG A 75 -0.01 11.78 -24.01
CA ARG A 75 -1.36 11.53 -24.54
C ARG A 75 -1.67 12.41 -25.75
N LEU A 76 -1.41 13.72 -25.65
CA LEU A 76 -1.63 14.66 -26.74
C LEU A 76 -0.78 14.33 -27.97
N THR A 77 0.49 13.97 -27.77
CA THR A 77 1.41 13.55 -28.84
C THR A 77 0.92 12.26 -29.51
N ALA A 78 0.38 11.31 -28.76
CA ALA A 78 -0.25 10.11 -29.33
C ALA A 78 -1.47 10.45 -30.22
N HIS A 79 -2.10 11.60 -29.99
CA HIS A 79 -3.16 12.17 -30.84
C HIS A 79 -2.65 13.13 -31.93
N GLY A 80 -1.33 13.13 -32.22
CA GLY A 80 -0.74 13.88 -33.33
C GLY A 80 -0.36 15.33 -33.02
N TRP A 81 -0.33 15.72 -31.76
CA TRP A 81 0.17 17.05 -31.37
C TRP A 81 1.67 17.15 -31.53
N ASP A 82 2.13 18.37 -31.84
CA ASP A 82 3.54 18.71 -31.76
C ASP A 82 4.03 18.67 -30.30
N ALA A 83 5.26 18.21 -30.10
CA ALA A 83 5.82 17.97 -28.76
C ALA A 83 5.88 19.24 -27.90
N ASP A 84 6.23 20.38 -28.48
CA ASP A 84 6.32 21.65 -27.75
C ASP A 84 4.92 22.15 -27.34
N LEU A 85 3.94 21.97 -28.22
CA LEU A 85 2.54 22.32 -27.92
C LEU A 85 1.94 21.40 -26.85
N ALA A 86 2.26 20.10 -26.90
CA ALA A 86 1.82 19.11 -25.93
C ALA A 86 2.42 19.37 -24.53
N GLU A 87 3.71 19.72 -24.45
CA GLU A 87 4.32 20.12 -23.18
C GLU A 87 3.69 21.42 -22.65
N LEU A 88 3.48 22.42 -23.52
CA LEU A 88 2.80 23.66 -23.15
C LEU A 88 1.42 23.39 -22.56
N ALA A 89 0.64 22.49 -23.17
CA ALA A 89 -0.66 22.08 -22.66
C ALA A 89 -0.55 21.46 -21.24
N GLY A 90 0.41 20.57 -21.01
CA GLY A 90 0.67 20.00 -19.68
C GLY A 90 1.07 21.08 -18.65
N ARG A 91 1.87 22.07 -19.03
CA ARG A 91 2.20 23.22 -18.17
C ARG A 91 0.98 24.10 -17.89
N GLN A 92 0.08 24.26 -18.86
CA GLN A 92 -1.18 24.99 -18.68
C GLN A 92 -2.15 24.28 -17.74
N VAL A 93 -2.19 22.95 -17.75
CA VAL A 93 -2.95 22.16 -16.76
C VAL A 93 -2.48 22.51 -15.35
N VAL A 94 -1.16 22.48 -15.11
CA VAL A 94 -0.60 22.83 -13.79
C VAL A 94 -0.90 24.29 -13.43
N ALA A 95 -0.74 25.22 -14.39
CA ALA A 95 -1.01 26.64 -14.14
C ALA A 95 -2.49 26.92 -13.84
N ALA A 96 -3.41 26.18 -14.47
CA ALA A 96 -4.86 26.29 -14.27
C ALA A 96 -5.34 25.62 -12.97
N ALA A 97 -4.60 24.63 -12.45
CA ALA A 97 -4.93 23.89 -11.23
C ALA A 97 -4.90 24.74 -9.94
N GLY A 98 -4.37 25.96 -10.00
CA GLY A 98 -4.41 26.93 -8.90
C GLY A 98 -3.02 27.41 -8.47
N LYS A 99 -2.98 28.43 -7.60
CA LYS A 99 -1.72 29.07 -7.16
C LYS A 99 -0.84 28.18 -6.25
N GLY A 100 -1.37 27.07 -5.75
CA GLY A 100 -0.67 26.16 -4.84
C GLY A 100 0.24 25.18 -5.57
N ILE A 101 -0.19 24.63 -6.71
CA ILE A 101 0.58 23.62 -7.46
C ILE A 101 1.56 24.34 -8.38
N LYS A 102 2.85 24.28 -8.03
CA LYS A 102 3.92 24.94 -8.78
C LYS A 102 4.77 23.92 -9.54
N LEU A 103 5.43 24.40 -10.57
CA LEU A 103 6.50 23.68 -11.25
C LEU A 103 7.76 23.72 -10.37
N GLU A 104 8.50 22.62 -10.31
CA GLU A 104 9.90 22.66 -9.85
C GLU A 104 10.73 23.47 -10.85
N GLN A 105 11.88 23.97 -10.39
CA GLN A 105 12.86 24.56 -11.30
C GLN A 105 13.30 23.51 -12.31
N ASP A 106 13.21 23.84 -13.60
CA ASP A 106 13.64 22.98 -14.68
C ASP A 106 15.14 22.66 -14.48
N LYS A 107 15.45 21.37 -14.31
CA LYS A 107 16.83 20.87 -14.22
C LYS A 107 17.24 20.38 -15.60
N GLU A 108 18.44 20.75 -16.01
CA GLU A 108 18.99 20.37 -17.32
C GLU A 108 18.98 18.83 -17.48
N GLY A 109 18.35 18.34 -18.54
CA GLY A 109 18.19 16.91 -18.82
C GLY A 109 17.08 16.18 -18.06
N GLN A 110 16.22 16.86 -17.29
CA GLN A 110 15.07 16.25 -16.62
C GLN A 110 13.73 16.76 -17.17
N PRO A 111 12.71 15.90 -17.31
CA PRO A 111 11.39 16.34 -17.73
C PRO A 111 10.77 17.25 -16.67
N PRO A 112 9.91 18.21 -17.08
CA PRO A 112 9.27 19.13 -16.16
C PRO A 112 8.42 18.38 -15.13
N SER A 113 8.48 18.82 -13.87
CA SER A 113 7.72 18.19 -12.79
C SER A 113 7.13 19.20 -11.82
N THR A 114 6.05 18.83 -11.17
CA THR A 114 5.40 19.61 -10.11
C THR A 114 6.18 19.49 -8.80
N SER A 115 6.13 20.56 -7.99
CA SER A 115 6.72 20.57 -6.65
C SER A 115 6.01 19.64 -5.66
N VAL A 116 4.80 19.19 -6.02
CA VAL A 116 3.92 18.35 -5.21
C VAL A 116 3.66 17.03 -5.93
N LEU A 117 3.53 15.94 -5.17
CA LEU A 117 3.13 14.64 -5.69
C LEU A 117 1.60 14.57 -5.81
N LEU A 118 1.10 14.52 -7.04
CA LEU A 118 -0.32 14.38 -7.30
C LEU A 118 -0.74 12.91 -7.21
N TYR A 119 -1.95 12.66 -6.72
CA TYR A 119 -2.58 11.34 -6.69
C TYR A 119 -3.99 11.44 -7.25
N LEU A 120 -4.21 10.81 -8.40
CA LEU A 120 -5.49 10.86 -9.11
C LEU A 120 -5.74 9.54 -9.87
N PRO A 121 -6.99 9.25 -10.26
CA PRO A 121 -7.30 8.13 -11.13
C PRO A 121 -6.61 8.31 -12.49
N THR A 122 -6.18 7.21 -13.12
CA THR A 122 -5.53 7.25 -14.43
C THR A 122 -6.41 7.90 -15.51
N PRO A 123 -7.72 7.64 -15.58
CA PRO A 123 -8.62 8.31 -16.53
C PRO A 123 -8.61 9.84 -16.38
N GLY A 124 -8.34 10.36 -15.19
CA GLY A 124 -8.20 11.81 -14.98
C GLY A 124 -7.06 12.43 -15.80
N LEU A 125 -6.03 11.66 -16.16
CA LEU A 125 -4.99 12.14 -17.09
C LEU A 125 -5.50 12.25 -18.53
N ASP A 126 -6.38 11.33 -18.93
CA ASP A 126 -7.01 11.35 -20.25
C ASP A 126 -7.99 12.52 -20.33
N GLU A 127 -8.83 12.73 -19.30
CA GLU A 127 -9.73 13.88 -19.20
C GLU A 127 -8.99 15.22 -19.23
N LEU A 128 -7.81 15.32 -18.61
CA LEU A 128 -6.97 16.51 -18.67
C LEU A 128 -6.41 16.75 -20.09
N ALA A 129 -6.02 15.69 -20.79
CA ALA A 129 -5.58 15.77 -22.18
C ALA A 129 -6.73 16.17 -23.10
N GLU A 130 -7.92 15.58 -22.94
CA GLU A 130 -9.12 15.96 -23.70
C GLU A 130 -9.53 17.42 -23.44
N LEU A 131 -9.46 17.87 -22.20
CA LEU A 131 -9.73 19.26 -21.84
C LEU A 131 -8.74 20.20 -22.53
N ALA A 132 -7.45 19.86 -22.55
CA ALA A 132 -6.47 20.62 -23.31
C ALA A 132 -6.75 20.60 -24.81
N ALA A 133 -7.15 19.45 -25.36
CA ALA A 133 -7.46 19.30 -26.78
C ALA A 133 -8.65 20.18 -27.20
N SER A 134 -9.68 20.28 -26.37
CA SER A 134 -10.83 21.17 -26.64
C SER A 134 -10.49 22.66 -26.67
N HIS A 135 -9.32 23.06 -26.14
CA HIS A 135 -8.83 24.44 -26.12
C HIS A 135 -7.56 24.62 -26.98
N GLU A 136 -7.35 23.76 -27.98
CA GLU A 136 -6.15 23.78 -28.83
C GLU A 136 -5.86 25.15 -29.45
N ASN A 137 -6.90 25.83 -29.98
CA ASN A 137 -6.75 27.14 -30.61
C ASN A 137 -6.20 28.20 -29.64
N GLU A 138 -6.65 28.17 -28.39
CA GLU A 138 -6.21 29.08 -27.34
C GLU A 138 -4.78 28.77 -26.90
N LEU A 139 -4.44 27.48 -26.80
CA LEU A 139 -3.09 27.00 -26.52
C LEU A 139 -2.10 27.41 -27.63
N ARG A 140 -2.50 27.29 -28.89
CA ARG A 140 -1.71 27.78 -30.04
C ARG A 140 -1.52 29.29 -30.01
N ALA A 141 -2.52 30.06 -29.57
CA ALA A 141 -2.42 31.51 -29.47
C ALA A 141 -1.47 32.00 -28.36
N ILE A 142 -1.11 31.14 -27.41
CA ILE A 142 -0.13 31.43 -26.37
C ILE A 142 1.22 30.73 -26.59
N ALA A 143 1.34 29.90 -27.64
CA ALA A 143 2.60 29.28 -28.02
C ALA A 143 3.68 30.36 -28.26
N GLY A 144 4.88 30.16 -27.72
CA GLY A 144 5.99 31.11 -27.80
C GLY A 144 5.93 32.31 -26.83
N LYS A 145 4.84 32.49 -26.06
CA LYS A 145 4.79 33.53 -25.01
C LYS A 145 5.50 33.06 -23.75
N LYS A 146 6.27 33.96 -23.12
CA LYS A 146 6.93 33.70 -21.83
C LYS A 146 5.92 33.88 -20.69
N ASN A 147 5.64 32.81 -19.94
CA ASN A 147 4.67 32.77 -18.82
C ASN A 147 3.25 33.28 -19.16
N PRO A 148 2.53 32.63 -20.09
CA PRO A 148 1.16 33.00 -20.41
C PRO A 148 0.21 32.75 -19.24
N LYS A 149 -0.85 33.56 -19.14
CA LYS A 149 -1.95 33.34 -18.19
C LYS A 149 -2.64 32.00 -18.52
N PRO A 150 -3.19 31.29 -17.50
CA PRO A 150 -3.94 30.06 -17.72
C PRO A 150 -5.09 30.29 -18.70
N VAL A 151 -5.14 29.52 -19.78
CA VAL A 151 -6.26 29.54 -20.75
C VAL A 151 -7.28 28.44 -20.46
N LEU A 152 -6.87 27.35 -19.79
CA LEU A 152 -7.76 26.26 -19.44
C LEU A 152 -8.70 26.65 -18.28
N PRO A 153 -9.94 26.15 -18.27
CA PRO A 153 -10.90 26.44 -17.21
C PRO A 153 -10.46 25.84 -15.87
N SER A 154 -10.01 26.70 -14.95
CA SER A 154 -9.45 26.30 -13.65
C SER A 154 -10.36 25.39 -12.83
N GLU A 155 -11.68 25.65 -12.77
CA GLU A 155 -12.59 24.81 -11.97
C GLU A 155 -12.72 23.39 -12.54
N ARG A 156 -12.64 23.25 -13.87
CA ARG A 156 -12.73 21.93 -14.51
C ARG A 156 -11.46 21.12 -14.30
N VAL A 157 -10.29 21.77 -14.40
CA VAL A 157 -9.01 21.16 -14.04
C VAL A 157 -9.02 20.74 -12.56
N ALA A 158 -9.46 21.63 -11.67
CA ALA A 158 -9.57 21.32 -10.24
C ALA A 158 -10.52 20.15 -9.96
N ALA A 159 -11.67 20.09 -10.64
CA ALA A 159 -12.62 18.98 -10.51
C ALA A 159 -11.99 17.64 -10.93
N ILE A 160 -11.25 17.59 -12.04
CA ILE A 160 -10.55 16.38 -12.48
C ILE A 160 -9.47 15.99 -11.46
N LEU A 161 -8.72 16.95 -10.92
CA LEU A 161 -7.71 16.69 -9.88
C LEU A 161 -8.32 16.25 -8.54
N ARG A 162 -9.57 16.65 -8.26
CA ARG A 162 -10.35 16.21 -7.09
C ARG A 162 -10.98 14.83 -7.27
N SER A 163 -11.02 14.29 -8.49
CA SER A 163 -11.61 12.97 -8.75
C SER A 163 -11.05 11.90 -7.81
N ARG A 164 -11.93 11.00 -7.38
CA ARG A 164 -11.66 9.92 -6.44
C ARG A 164 -11.81 8.59 -7.15
N ASN A 165 -11.20 7.56 -6.59
CA ASN A 165 -11.37 6.20 -7.03
C ASN A 165 -11.33 5.25 -5.83
N ALA A 166 -11.47 3.94 -6.06
CA ALA A 166 -11.52 2.95 -4.99
C ALA A 166 -10.34 3.06 -4.02
N THR A 167 -9.10 3.18 -4.53
CA THR A 167 -7.91 3.24 -3.66
C THR A 167 -7.67 4.59 -3.01
N ILE A 168 -8.11 5.69 -3.61
CA ILE A 168 -8.15 7.01 -2.96
C ILE A 168 -9.16 7.01 -1.81
N ASN A 169 -10.35 6.44 -1.99
CA ASN A 169 -11.36 6.33 -0.93
C ASN A 169 -10.89 5.42 0.21
N LEU A 170 -10.11 4.38 -0.10
CA LEU A 170 -9.58 3.47 0.91
C LEU A 170 -8.39 4.05 1.69
N PHE A 171 -7.39 4.58 0.99
CA PHE A 171 -6.10 4.99 1.58
C PHE A 171 -5.97 6.49 1.82
N GLY A 172 -6.90 7.28 1.31
CA GLY A 172 -6.88 8.73 1.39
C GLY A 172 -5.96 9.38 0.35
N ARG A 173 -6.05 10.71 0.30
CA ARG A 173 -5.20 11.60 -0.48
C ARG A 173 -4.97 12.87 0.32
N MET A 174 -3.71 13.30 0.37
CA MET A 174 -3.33 14.60 0.89
C MET A 174 -2.86 15.47 -0.28
N LEU A 175 -3.50 16.62 -0.47
CA LEU A 175 -3.17 17.63 -1.47
C LEU A 175 -3.52 19.03 -0.94
N ALA A 176 -2.66 19.55 -0.05
CA ALA A 176 -2.87 20.81 0.66
C ALA A 176 -2.98 22.03 -0.28
N GLU A 177 -2.41 21.94 -1.47
CA GLU A 177 -2.39 22.99 -2.48
C GLU A 177 -3.72 23.17 -3.21
N LEU A 178 -4.63 22.19 -3.11
CA LEU A 178 -5.93 22.21 -3.79
C LEU A 178 -7.07 21.99 -2.78
N PRO A 179 -7.76 23.08 -2.36
CA PRO A 179 -8.87 22.96 -1.43
C PRO A 179 -9.97 22.00 -1.91
N GLY A 180 -10.41 21.12 -1.00
CA GLY A 180 -11.42 20.10 -1.26
C GLY A 180 -10.89 18.87 -2.02
N ALA A 181 -9.58 18.75 -2.24
CA ALA A 181 -8.99 17.54 -2.81
C ALA A 181 -8.54 16.53 -1.73
N ASP A 182 -8.42 16.94 -0.47
CA ASP A 182 -8.06 16.05 0.62
C ASP A 182 -9.16 15.01 0.87
N VAL A 183 -8.74 13.76 1.09
CA VAL A 183 -9.60 12.64 1.42
C VAL A 183 -8.95 11.89 2.57
N ASP A 184 -9.65 11.79 3.69
CA ASP A 184 -9.18 11.03 4.85
C ASP A 184 -9.24 9.53 4.54
N GLY A 185 -8.15 8.81 4.82
CA GLY A 185 -8.10 7.37 4.55
C GLY A 185 -8.90 6.57 5.55
N ALA A 186 -9.68 5.60 5.07
CA ALA A 186 -10.42 4.67 5.92
C ALA A 186 -9.52 3.59 6.56
N VAL A 187 -8.30 3.38 6.06
CA VAL A 187 -7.41 2.29 6.49
C VAL A 187 -6.21 2.78 7.29
N GLN A 188 -6.08 2.28 8.53
CA GLN A 188 -4.83 2.34 9.28
C GLN A 188 -4.00 1.09 8.96
N PHE A 189 -2.73 1.29 8.60
CA PHE A 189 -1.86 0.21 8.16
C PHE A 189 -0.57 0.24 8.97
N ALA A 190 -0.34 -0.78 9.79
CA ALA A 190 0.83 -0.81 10.66
C ALA A 190 2.10 -1.25 9.93
N HIS A 191 3.25 -0.93 10.52
CA HIS A 191 4.51 -1.54 10.13
C HIS A 191 4.50 -3.02 10.55
N ALA A 192 5.04 -3.88 9.70
CA ALA A 192 5.32 -5.26 10.08
C ALA A 192 6.61 -5.32 10.86
N PHE A 193 6.71 -6.22 11.82
CA PHE A 193 7.96 -6.53 12.50
C PHE A 193 8.01 -8.01 12.83
N THR A 194 9.22 -8.57 12.99
CA THR A 194 9.37 -9.97 13.39
C THR A 194 8.94 -10.18 14.84
N VAL A 195 8.27 -11.29 15.11
CA VAL A 195 7.80 -11.65 16.47
C VAL A 195 8.93 -12.10 17.41
N HIS A 196 10.12 -12.32 16.84
CA HIS A 196 11.36 -12.69 17.51
C HIS A 196 12.47 -11.73 17.06
N GLY A 197 13.57 -11.70 17.83
CA GLY A 197 14.78 -11.00 17.41
C GLY A 197 15.36 -11.59 16.13
N THR A 198 15.98 -10.75 15.31
CA THR A 198 16.59 -11.17 14.03
C THR A 198 17.97 -10.58 13.90
N ASP A 199 18.89 -11.39 13.40
CA ASP A 199 20.21 -10.91 12.98
C ASP A 199 20.17 -10.63 11.48
N VAL A 200 20.73 -9.48 11.08
CA VAL A 200 20.92 -9.16 9.67
C VAL A 200 22.17 -9.89 9.18
N GLU A 201 21.98 -10.76 8.20
CA GLU A 201 23.04 -11.58 7.64
C GLU A 201 23.64 -10.91 6.41
N THR A 202 24.97 -10.98 6.32
CA THR A 202 25.74 -10.43 5.21
C THR A 202 25.97 -11.50 4.14
N ASP A 203 25.59 -11.20 2.91
CA ASP A 203 25.77 -12.06 1.74
C ASP A 203 26.83 -11.45 0.80
N PHE A 204 27.99 -12.09 0.69
CA PHE A 204 29.02 -11.68 -0.24
C PHE A 204 28.79 -12.38 -1.59
N PHE A 205 28.66 -11.61 -2.67
CA PHE A 205 28.44 -12.16 -4.00
C PHE A 205 29.38 -11.54 -5.04
N THR A 206 29.65 -12.31 -6.08
CA THR A 206 30.41 -11.87 -7.26
C THR A 206 29.57 -12.01 -8.52
N ALA A 207 29.85 -11.17 -9.52
CA ALA A 207 29.45 -11.45 -10.89
C ALA A 207 30.72 -11.84 -11.66
N VAL A 208 30.74 -13.07 -12.16
CA VAL A 208 31.85 -13.61 -12.94
C VAL A 208 31.75 -13.06 -14.36
N ASP A 209 32.89 -12.67 -14.92
CA ASP A 209 33.05 -12.33 -16.32
C ASP A 209 33.26 -13.63 -17.12
N ASP A 210 32.37 -13.87 -18.08
CA ASP A 210 32.42 -15.06 -18.93
C ASP A 210 33.55 -15.00 -19.97
N ILE A 211 34.16 -13.82 -20.18
CA ILE A 211 35.33 -13.65 -21.07
C ILE A 211 36.60 -13.63 -20.22
N PRO A 212 37.38 -14.72 -20.19
CA PRO A 212 38.58 -14.79 -19.35
C PRO A 212 39.69 -13.85 -19.85
N SER A 213 40.39 -13.23 -18.91
CA SER A 213 41.66 -12.55 -19.18
C SER A 213 42.80 -13.58 -19.28
N ALA A 214 43.85 -13.28 -20.06
CA ALA A 214 44.99 -14.19 -20.19
C ALA A 214 45.79 -14.28 -18.88
N GLY A 215 45.68 -15.39 -18.13
CA GLY A 215 46.38 -15.62 -16.86
C GLY A 215 45.64 -16.56 -15.90
N GLU A 216 46.06 -16.59 -14.62
CA GLU A 216 45.40 -17.35 -13.52
C GLU A 216 44.24 -16.58 -12.84
N ASP A 217 43.73 -15.52 -13.46
CA ASP A 217 42.61 -14.75 -12.94
C ASP A 217 41.29 -15.53 -13.14
N ARG A 218 40.52 -15.71 -12.06
CA ARG A 218 39.24 -16.43 -12.09
C ARG A 218 38.09 -15.59 -12.66
N GLY A 219 38.36 -14.38 -13.14
CA GLY A 219 37.42 -13.57 -13.90
C GLY A 219 36.32 -12.96 -13.04
N SER A 220 36.63 -12.41 -11.85
CA SER A 220 35.63 -11.69 -11.06
C SER A 220 35.38 -10.29 -11.64
N GLY A 221 34.33 -10.11 -12.43
CA GLY A 221 33.94 -8.83 -13.04
C GLY A 221 33.29 -7.83 -12.09
N HIS A 222 32.67 -8.31 -11.00
CA HIS A 222 32.10 -7.45 -9.95
C HIS A 222 32.07 -8.19 -8.60
N MET A 223 32.20 -7.44 -7.51
CA MET A 223 32.03 -7.94 -6.14
C MET A 223 31.18 -6.95 -5.36
N ASN A 224 30.24 -7.45 -4.56
CA ASN A 224 29.44 -6.61 -3.69
C ASN A 224 28.89 -7.42 -2.51
N VAL A 225 28.25 -6.71 -1.59
CA VAL A 225 27.67 -7.27 -0.37
C VAL A 225 26.19 -6.91 -0.30
N GLY A 226 25.36 -7.93 -0.19
CA GLY A 226 23.96 -7.81 0.17
C GLY A 226 23.75 -8.03 1.67
N GLN A 227 22.66 -7.50 2.19
CA GLN A 227 22.20 -7.84 3.53
C GLN A 227 20.76 -8.31 3.48
N PHE A 228 20.49 -9.36 4.25
CA PHE A 228 19.23 -10.09 4.21
C PHE A 228 18.87 -10.59 5.61
N SER A 229 17.64 -11.04 5.75
CA SER A 229 17.11 -11.60 6.99
C SER A 229 15.99 -12.58 6.67
N ALA A 230 15.70 -13.49 7.60
CA ALA A 230 14.52 -14.35 7.56
C ALA A 230 13.76 -14.19 8.87
N GLY A 231 12.45 -14.39 8.85
CA GLY A 231 11.68 -14.34 10.11
C GLY A 231 10.18 -14.43 9.94
N THR A 232 9.51 -14.67 11.07
CA THR A 232 8.05 -14.64 11.18
C THR A 232 7.59 -13.23 11.53
N PHE A 233 6.87 -12.59 10.61
CA PHE A 233 6.37 -11.23 10.75
C PHE A 233 4.95 -11.20 11.28
N TYR A 234 4.70 -10.30 12.23
CA TYR A 234 3.36 -9.87 12.58
C TYR A 234 2.92 -8.69 11.69
N ARG A 235 1.71 -8.78 11.17
CA ARG A 235 1.08 -7.80 10.28
C ARG A 235 -0.25 -7.37 10.88
N TYR A 236 -0.56 -6.09 10.78
CA TYR A 236 -1.82 -5.53 11.25
C TYR A 236 -2.29 -4.38 10.38
N ALA A 237 -3.59 -4.37 10.09
CA ALA A 237 -4.30 -3.23 9.54
C ALA A 237 -5.72 -3.19 10.12
N ASN A 238 -6.34 -2.01 10.11
CA ASN A 238 -7.75 -1.87 10.39
C ASN A 238 -8.43 -0.98 9.35
N VAL A 239 -9.74 -1.17 9.22
CA VAL A 239 -10.61 -0.39 8.33
C VAL A 239 -11.71 0.24 9.17
N ASN A 240 -11.82 1.57 9.12
CA ASN A 240 -12.98 2.29 9.63
C ASN A 240 -14.11 2.20 8.59
N LEU A 241 -15.16 1.47 8.94
CA LEU A 241 -16.27 1.15 8.05
C LEU A 241 -17.11 2.40 7.74
N ALA A 242 -17.33 3.27 8.73
CA ALA A 242 -18.07 4.51 8.54
C ALA A 242 -17.35 5.46 7.57
N THR A 243 -16.05 5.69 7.81
CA THR A 243 -15.23 6.52 6.90
C THR A 243 -15.16 5.94 5.49
N LEU A 244 -15.12 4.60 5.35
CA LEU A 244 -15.13 3.97 4.04
C LEU A 244 -16.43 4.24 3.27
N VAL A 245 -17.58 4.09 3.93
CA VAL A 245 -18.90 4.35 3.34
C VAL A 245 -19.07 5.83 3.03
N ASP A 246 -18.63 6.73 3.92
CA ASP A 246 -18.67 8.18 3.70
C ASP A 246 -17.82 8.59 2.49
N ASN A 247 -16.63 8.01 2.34
CA ASN A 247 -15.76 8.26 1.19
C ASN A 247 -16.35 7.76 -0.13
N LEU A 248 -17.28 6.81 -0.07
CA LEU A 248 -18.05 6.26 -1.20
C LEU A 248 -19.45 6.88 -1.30
N ASP A 249 -19.66 8.06 -0.71
CA ASP A 249 -20.89 8.83 -0.77
C ASP A 249 -22.15 8.04 -0.31
N GLY A 250 -21.96 7.13 0.66
CA GLY A 250 -23.03 6.28 1.21
C GLY A 250 -23.24 4.94 0.50
N ASP A 251 -22.48 4.64 -0.57
CA ASP A 251 -22.60 3.38 -1.30
C ASP A 251 -22.00 2.20 -0.52
N THR A 252 -22.88 1.51 0.21
CA THR A 252 -22.52 0.34 1.02
C THR A 252 -22.16 -0.88 0.17
N ALA A 253 -22.71 -1.01 -1.04
CA ALA A 253 -22.39 -2.14 -1.92
C ALA A 253 -20.95 -2.03 -2.45
N SER A 254 -20.56 -0.84 -2.91
CA SER A 254 -19.17 -0.53 -3.29
C SER A 254 -18.22 -0.65 -2.10
N ALA A 255 -18.64 -0.24 -0.90
CA ALA A 255 -17.83 -0.38 0.32
C ALA A 255 -17.56 -1.86 0.66
N ARG A 256 -18.59 -2.72 0.51
CA ARG A 256 -18.50 -4.17 0.70
C ARG A 256 -17.53 -4.82 -0.29
N GLU A 257 -17.62 -4.47 -1.57
CA GLU A 257 -16.70 -4.96 -2.61
C GLU A 257 -15.27 -4.50 -2.34
N LEU A 258 -15.08 -3.22 -2.05
CA LEU A 258 -13.76 -2.65 -1.78
C LEU A 258 -13.10 -3.24 -0.52
N LEU A 259 -13.87 -3.47 0.54
CA LEU A 259 -13.37 -4.18 1.73
C LEU A 259 -12.96 -5.61 1.39
N THR A 260 -13.77 -6.31 0.57
CA THR A 260 -13.46 -7.66 0.11
C THR A 260 -12.14 -7.70 -0.65
N GLU A 261 -11.95 -6.79 -1.61
CA GLU A 261 -10.71 -6.75 -2.40
C GLU A 261 -9.51 -6.28 -1.57
N PHE A 262 -9.69 -5.36 -0.64
CA PHE A 262 -8.65 -4.99 0.32
C PHE A 262 -8.17 -6.18 1.15
N LEU A 263 -9.08 -6.94 1.75
CA LEU A 263 -8.74 -8.11 2.56
C LEU A 263 -8.04 -9.18 1.72
N ALA A 264 -8.51 -9.43 0.50
CA ALA A 264 -7.85 -10.37 -0.40
C ALA A 264 -6.44 -9.91 -0.79
N ALA A 265 -6.26 -8.62 -1.11
CA ALA A 265 -4.96 -8.04 -1.45
C ALA A 265 -4.00 -8.00 -0.25
N PHE A 266 -4.50 -7.72 0.95
CA PHE A 266 -3.71 -7.76 2.19
C PHE A 266 -3.08 -9.14 2.38
N LEU A 267 -3.84 -10.22 2.16
CA LEU A 267 -3.37 -11.60 2.33
C LEU A 267 -2.47 -12.08 1.19
N ALA A 268 -2.75 -11.69 -0.05
CA ALA A 268 -2.07 -12.22 -1.23
C ALA A 268 -0.74 -11.53 -1.57
N THR A 269 -0.53 -10.28 -1.13
CA THR A 269 0.61 -9.48 -1.60
C THR A 269 1.84 -9.57 -0.69
N VAL A 270 3.01 -9.54 -1.32
CA VAL A 270 4.33 -9.39 -0.68
C VAL A 270 5.11 -8.30 -1.42
N PRO A 271 5.93 -7.45 -0.75
CA PRO A 271 6.64 -6.37 -1.43
C PRO A 271 7.71 -6.91 -2.37
N GLY A 272 7.90 -6.21 -3.50
CA GLY A 272 8.79 -6.60 -4.60
C GLY A 272 10.29 -6.40 -4.37
N GLY A 273 10.73 -5.91 -3.21
CA GLY A 273 12.14 -5.63 -2.96
C GLY A 273 13.00 -6.89 -3.03
N LYS A 274 14.02 -6.90 -3.89
CA LYS A 274 14.96 -8.04 -4.08
C LYS A 274 14.28 -9.41 -4.31
N GLN A 275 12.99 -9.43 -4.68
CA GLN A 275 12.22 -10.65 -4.90
C GLN A 275 12.81 -11.52 -6.02
N THR A 276 13.26 -10.92 -7.12
CA THR A 276 13.85 -11.66 -8.25
C THR A 276 15.06 -12.51 -7.86
N ALA A 277 15.82 -12.08 -6.85
CA ALA A 277 17.03 -12.77 -6.40
C ALA A 277 16.77 -13.74 -5.23
N THR A 278 15.63 -13.64 -4.53
CA THR A 278 15.39 -14.35 -3.26
C THR A 278 14.06 -15.11 -3.17
N ALA A 279 13.14 -14.89 -4.12
CA ALA A 279 11.86 -15.60 -4.24
C ALA A 279 11.06 -15.72 -2.92
N ALA A 280 10.90 -14.62 -2.19
CA ALA A 280 10.25 -14.58 -0.89
C ALA A 280 8.72 -14.46 -0.96
N MET A 281 8.09 -15.04 -1.98
CA MET A 281 6.63 -15.03 -2.15
C MET A 281 6.01 -16.12 -1.27
N THR A 282 5.40 -15.72 -0.15
CA THR A 282 4.71 -16.61 0.78
C THR A 282 3.28 -16.13 1.06
N ILE A 283 2.50 -16.96 1.76
CA ILE A 283 1.20 -16.59 2.31
C ILE A 283 1.29 -16.53 3.84
N PRO A 284 0.40 -15.78 4.52
CA PRO A 284 0.25 -15.89 5.96
C PRO A 284 0.01 -17.34 6.39
N GLU A 285 0.52 -17.72 7.56
CA GLU A 285 0.27 -19.02 8.19
C GLU A 285 -0.90 -18.97 9.18
N LEU A 286 -1.23 -17.77 9.67
CA LEU A 286 -2.40 -17.47 10.48
C LEU A 286 -2.96 -16.11 10.07
N VAL A 287 -4.28 -16.04 9.94
CA VAL A 287 -5.04 -14.82 9.75
C VAL A 287 -6.15 -14.80 10.79
N TYR A 288 -6.24 -13.71 11.54
CA TYR A 288 -7.31 -13.45 12.49
C TYR A 288 -8.01 -12.16 12.12
N VAL A 289 -9.34 -12.19 12.08
CA VAL A 289 -10.18 -11.03 11.75
C VAL A 289 -11.18 -10.81 12.87
N ALA A 290 -11.28 -9.57 13.32
CA ALA A 290 -12.27 -9.13 14.30
C ALA A 290 -13.08 -7.96 13.74
N VAL A 291 -14.40 -7.97 13.95
CA VAL A 291 -15.26 -6.81 13.66
C VAL A 291 -15.71 -6.24 14.99
N ARG A 292 -15.47 -4.95 15.19
CA ARG A 292 -15.67 -4.25 16.46
C ARG A 292 -16.54 -3.01 16.28
N GLY A 293 -17.38 -2.71 17.27
CA GLY A 293 -18.23 -1.51 17.26
C GLY A 293 -17.67 -0.34 18.07
N ASP A 294 -16.61 -0.56 18.86
CA ASP A 294 -16.02 0.41 19.76
C ASP A 294 -14.77 1.11 19.18
N ARG A 295 -13.70 0.35 18.94
CA ARG A 295 -12.39 0.85 18.50
C ARG A 295 -11.57 -0.26 17.85
N PRO A 296 -10.62 0.07 16.96
CA PRO A 296 -9.65 -0.90 16.47
C PRO A 296 -8.60 -1.21 17.54
N ILE A 297 -8.16 -2.47 17.63
CA ILE A 297 -7.18 -2.92 18.63
C ILE A 297 -6.06 -3.73 17.97
N SER A 298 -4.81 -3.26 18.11
CA SER A 298 -3.63 -4.02 17.69
C SER A 298 -3.22 -5.05 18.73
N LEU A 299 -2.88 -6.26 18.27
CA LEU A 299 -2.27 -7.32 19.09
C LEU A 299 -0.73 -7.27 19.08
N ALA A 300 -0.11 -6.18 18.62
CA ALA A 300 1.34 -6.01 18.66
C ALA A 300 1.98 -6.25 20.04
N PRO A 301 1.36 -5.83 21.18
CA PRO A 301 1.95 -6.05 22.50
C PRO A 301 2.09 -7.53 22.90
N ALA A 302 1.36 -8.45 22.25
CA ALA A 302 1.57 -9.90 22.39
C ALA A 302 3.01 -10.31 22.10
N PHE A 303 3.71 -9.52 21.28
CA PHE A 303 5.08 -9.77 20.89
C PHE A 303 6.04 -8.73 21.46
N GLU A 304 5.69 -8.00 22.51
CA GLU A 304 6.66 -7.14 23.20
C GLU A 304 7.81 -8.00 23.73
N GLN A 305 7.50 -9.05 24.49
CA GLN A 305 8.48 -10.06 24.82
C GLN A 305 8.86 -10.85 23.55
N PRO A 306 10.14 -10.87 23.14
CA PRO A 306 10.57 -11.54 21.93
C PRO A 306 10.41 -13.06 22.07
N ILE A 307 9.80 -13.69 21.07
CA ILE A 307 9.63 -15.15 21.07
C ILE A 307 11.00 -15.83 20.93
N THR A 308 11.24 -16.83 21.77
CA THR A 308 12.41 -17.72 21.70
C THR A 308 11.99 -19.13 21.32
N SER A 309 12.67 -19.75 20.35
CA SER A 309 12.38 -21.13 19.92
C SER A 309 13.62 -21.79 19.31
N THR A 310 13.69 -23.12 19.40
CA THR A 310 14.70 -23.97 18.74
C THR A 310 14.15 -24.80 17.58
N HIS A 311 12.83 -24.80 17.36
CA HIS A 311 12.15 -25.62 16.35
C HIS A 311 11.27 -24.77 15.40
N GLY A 312 11.59 -23.48 15.26
CA GLY A 312 10.84 -22.49 14.47
C GLY A 312 9.90 -21.61 15.29
N TYR A 313 9.60 -20.42 14.78
CA TYR A 313 8.88 -19.38 15.53
C TYR A 313 7.37 -19.35 15.30
N ALA A 314 6.92 -19.79 14.13
CA ALA A 314 5.53 -19.62 13.70
C ALA A 314 4.51 -20.28 14.63
N ALA A 315 4.77 -21.52 15.08
CA ALA A 315 3.86 -22.23 15.99
C ALA A 315 3.70 -21.52 17.33
N VAL A 316 4.81 -21.12 17.95
CA VAL A 316 4.80 -20.39 19.23
C VAL A 316 4.11 -19.04 19.06
N ALA A 317 4.33 -18.35 17.94
CA ALA A 317 3.71 -17.06 17.67
C ALA A 317 2.19 -17.14 17.52
N ARG A 318 1.65 -18.23 16.93
CA ARG A 318 0.20 -18.44 16.85
C ARG A 318 -0.41 -18.62 18.23
N THR A 319 0.20 -19.47 19.07
CA THR A 319 -0.25 -19.68 20.45
C THR A 319 -0.22 -18.39 21.26
N GLU A 320 0.90 -17.65 21.20
CA GLU A 320 1.06 -16.39 21.92
C GLU A 320 0.00 -15.35 21.49
N LEU A 321 -0.25 -15.21 20.18
CA LEU A 321 -1.27 -14.30 19.67
C LEU A 321 -2.67 -14.68 20.19
N SER A 322 -2.99 -15.98 20.21
CA SER A 322 -4.25 -16.49 20.73
C SER A 322 -4.39 -16.24 22.24
N ASP A 323 -3.35 -16.53 23.02
CA ASP A 323 -3.40 -16.33 24.47
C ASP A 323 -3.50 -14.86 24.85
N TYR A 324 -2.80 -13.97 24.13
CA TYR A 324 -2.94 -12.54 24.31
C TYR A 324 -4.35 -12.05 23.93
N ALA A 325 -4.89 -12.51 22.80
CA ALA A 325 -6.25 -12.15 22.37
C ALA A 325 -7.31 -12.62 23.38
N ARG A 326 -7.17 -13.82 23.94
CA ARG A 326 -8.05 -14.33 25.00
C ARG A 326 -8.01 -13.45 26.25
N GLN A 327 -6.81 -13.06 26.69
CA GLN A 327 -6.63 -12.16 27.83
C GLN A 327 -7.22 -10.77 27.56
N LEU A 328 -7.00 -10.25 26.35
CA LEU A 328 -7.56 -8.98 25.90
C LEU A 328 -9.09 -9.01 25.95
N HIS A 329 -9.74 -10.02 25.36
CA HIS A 329 -11.20 -10.13 25.33
C HIS A 329 -11.77 -10.29 26.75
N THR A 330 -11.08 -11.03 27.63
CA THR A 330 -11.47 -11.15 29.04
C THR A 330 -11.37 -9.82 29.79
N LEU A 331 -10.31 -9.05 29.53
CA LEU A 331 -10.05 -7.78 30.22
C LEU A 331 -10.92 -6.63 29.70
N TRP A 332 -11.08 -6.54 28.38
CA TRP A 332 -11.75 -5.45 27.69
C TRP A 332 -13.25 -5.69 27.52
N GLY A 333 -13.67 -6.96 27.44
CA GLY A 333 -15.03 -7.37 27.17
C GLY A 333 -15.30 -7.64 25.69
N GLU A 334 -16.34 -8.44 25.45
CA GLU A 334 -16.79 -8.88 24.13
C GLU A 334 -18.09 -8.20 23.68
N GLU A 335 -18.59 -7.22 24.44
CA GLU A 335 -19.91 -6.57 24.20
C GLU A 335 -20.01 -5.89 22.83
N ASP A 336 -18.88 -5.38 22.32
CA ASP A 336 -18.74 -4.71 21.03
C ASP A 336 -18.00 -5.57 19.99
N LEU A 337 -17.76 -6.85 20.28
CA LEU A 337 -17.13 -7.80 19.36
C LEU A 337 -18.21 -8.50 18.51
N HIS A 338 -18.44 -8.01 17.30
CA HIS A 338 -19.45 -8.51 16.38
C HIS A 338 -19.03 -9.78 15.65
N TYR A 339 -17.73 -9.96 15.45
CA TYR A 339 -17.16 -11.11 14.77
C TYR A 339 -15.75 -11.37 15.27
N SER A 340 -15.42 -12.64 15.46
CA SER A 340 -14.09 -13.09 15.84
C SER A 340 -13.87 -14.45 15.22
N ALA A 341 -12.95 -14.52 14.27
CA ALA A 341 -12.64 -15.77 13.58
C ALA A 341 -11.22 -15.78 13.02
N HIS A 342 -10.69 -16.97 12.79
CA HIS A 342 -9.37 -17.16 12.22
C HIS A 342 -9.32 -18.30 11.20
N ALA A 343 -8.29 -18.27 10.36
CA ALA A 343 -7.92 -19.34 9.45
C ALA A 343 -6.40 -19.46 9.40
N GLY A 344 -5.86 -20.66 9.24
CA GLY A 344 -4.42 -20.88 9.24
C GLY A 344 -4.04 -22.34 9.02
N MET A 345 -2.73 -22.59 8.93
CA MET A 345 -2.18 -23.91 8.59
C MET A 345 -2.27 -24.95 9.73
N GLU A 346 -2.67 -24.54 10.93
CA GLU A 346 -2.83 -25.46 12.06
C GLU A 346 -4.14 -26.25 11.96
N ALA A 347 -4.10 -27.55 12.27
CA ALA A 347 -5.14 -28.50 11.89
C ALA A 347 -6.37 -28.55 12.83
N THR A 348 -6.32 -27.97 14.03
CA THR A 348 -7.34 -28.21 15.07
C THR A 348 -7.77 -26.94 15.81
N ASP A 349 -9.09 -26.76 15.97
CA ASP A 349 -9.74 -25.60 16.59
C ASP A 349 -9.37 -25.43 18.08
N ASP A 350 -9.09 -26.53 18.79
CA ASP A 350 -8.80 -26.56 20.23
C ASP A 350 -7.52 -25.82 20.64
N LYS A 351 -6.69 -25.39 19.67
CA LYS A 351 -5.37 -24.82 19.95
C LYS A 351 -5.32 -23.30 20.01
N LEU A 352 -6.31 -22.59 19.45
CA LEU A 352 -6.28 -21.13 19.36
C LEU A 352 -7.57 -20.48 19.91
N PRO A 353 -7.93 -20.74 21.19
CA PRO A 353 -9.23 -20.37 21.76
C PRO A 353 -9.50 -18.86 21.82
N GLY A 354 -8.46 -18.01 21.77
CA GLY A 354 -8.63 -16.55 21.84
C GLY A 354 -8.97 -15.88 20.51
N LEU A 355 -8.99 -16.63 19.40
CA LEU A 355 -9.15 -16.10 18.04
C LEU A 355 -10.54 -16.41 17.44
N GLY A 356 -11.50 -16.77 18.29
CA GLY A 356 -12.86 -17.08 17.89
C GLY A 356 -12.98 -18.29 16.97
N GLN A 357 -13.99 -18.31 16.11
CA GLN A 357 -14.33 -19.48 15.30
C GLN A 357 -13.28 -19.75 14.21
N ARG A 358 -12.87 -21.01 14.06
CA ARG A 358 -11.98 -21.41 12.96
C ARG A 358 -12.74 -21.54 11.64
N ARG A 359 -12.11 -21.09 10.56
CA ARG A 359 -12.55 -21.24 9.17
C ARG A 359 -11.53 -22.05 8.38
N ASP A 360 -12.03 -22.86 7.46
CA ASP A 360 -11.20 -23.76 6.66
C ASP A 360 -10.36 -23.03 5.60
N SER A 361 -10.70 -21.79 5.26
CA SER A 361 -10.02 -21.05 4.19
C SER A 361 -10.08 -19.53 4.36
N TYR A 362 -9.12 -18.83 3.75
CA TYR A 362 -9.10 -17.37 3.72
C TYR A 362 -10.30 -16.73 2.99
N PRO A 363 -10.82 -17.30 1.88
CA PRO A 363 -12.06 -16.80 1.28
C PRO A 363 -13.26 -16.90 2.22
N ALA A 364 -13.44 -18.01 2.95
CA ALA A 364 -14.53 -18.16 3.91
C ALA A 364 -14.41 -17.16 5.06
N LEU A 365 -13.22 -17.06 5.67
CA LEU A 365 -12.94 -16.08 6.72
C LEU A 365 -13.25 -14.64 6.29
N ARG A 366 -12.86 -14.28 5.06
CA ARG A 366 -13.11 -12.95 4.49
C ARG A 366 -14.59 -12.71 4.25
N SER A 367 -15.30 -13.66 3.62
CA SER A 367 -16.72 -13.50 3.27
C SER A 367 -17.54 -13.21 4.52
N GLU A 368 -17.35 -14.01 5.56
CA GLU A 368 -18.08 -13.87 6.81
C GLU A 368 -17.70 -12.61 7.59
N ALA A 369 -16.42 -12.21 7.57
CA ALA A 369 -16.02 -10.95 8.18
C ALA A 369 -16.68 -9.74 7.50
N VAL A 370 -16.80 -9.76 6.17
CA VAL A 370 -17.48 -8.73 5.39
C VAL A 370 -18.98 -8.73 5.66
N GLU A 371 -19.60 -9.90 5.80
CA GLU A 371 -21.00 -10.05 6.22
C GLU A 371 -21.23 -9.52 7.64
N ALA A 372 -20.30 -9.75 8.57
CA ALA A 372 -20.42 -9.19 9.91
C ALA A 372 -20.21 -7.67 9.94
N ALA A 373 -19.41 -7.12 9.03
CA ALA A 373 -19.15 -5.69 8.92
C ALA A 373 -20.33 -4.88 8.38
N PHE A 374 -21.10 -5.43 7.43
CA PHE A 374 -22.19 -4.71 6.75
C PHE A 374 -23.59 -5.36 6.90
N GLY A 375 -23.68 -6.52 7.55
CA GLY A 375 -24.87 -7.36 7.59
C GLY A 375 -24.93 -8.39 6.44
N ALA A 376 -25.83 -9.38 6.59
CA ALA A 376 -26.19 -10.28 5.50
C ALA A 376 -26.79 -9.42 4.36
N GLY A 377 -26.23 -9.53 3.16
CA GLY A 377 -26.68 -8.74 2.01
C GLY A 377 -28.16 -9.01 1.74
N GLN A 378 -28.92 -7.94 1.47
CA GLN A 378 -30.18 -8.05 0.73
C GLN A 378 -29.89 -8.21 -0.76
#